data_AF-A0A1G2W1G6-F1
#
_entry.id   AF-A0A1G2W1G6-F1
#
_cell.length_a   1.000
_cell.length_b   1.000
_cell.length_c   1.000
_cell.angle_alpha   90.00
_cell.angle_beta   90.00
_cell.angle_gamma   90.00
#
_symmetry.space_group_name_H-M   'P 1'
#
loop_
_entity.id
_entity.type
_entity.pdbx_description
1 polymer ?
#
loop_
_entity_poly.entity_id
_entity_poly.type
_entity_poly.pdbx_seq_one_letter_code
_entity_poly.pdbx_strand_id
1 'polypeptide(L)'
;MAAPARTSAANPALAWVVSPTDAGCRVELELTGRSGAITPVSLTSDGQLISLRFFKDDLPARAFLPIRVDKARFSNLMLRGDGGAGELVLSEETEAAMRRGGTLGVAWLSAEPLTASLAGSEQGLADLKVCGAQTASRHRERLAAEQAARDRAEAEARARALNEAQLAAVQAQTAAAEAQRRQVEEVAERQRRVEAAAQERAYAEARQRAYEEERRRAYAPPYAEADEEEDPRWAPPRRPVWPPPRYYNPY
;
A
#
# COMPACT_ATOMS: atom_id res chain seq x y z
N MET A 1 46.81 -56.39 -47.95
CA MET A 1 45.57 -55.59 -47.91
C MET A 1 45.55 -54.84 -46.59
N ALA A 2 45.80 -53.53 -46.63
CA ALA A 2 45.92 -52.69 -45.44
C ALA A 2 44.53 -52.18 -45.03
N ALA A 3 44.19 -52.33 -43.74
CA ALA A 3 42.95 -51.81 -43.17
C ALA A 3 42.96 -50.27 -43.15
N PRO A 4 41.82 -49.60 -43.39
CA PRO A 4 41.78 -48.16 -43.30
C PRO A 4 41.93 -47.72 -41.83
N ALA A 5 42.86 -46.80 -41.61
CA ALA A 5 43.00 -46.10 -40.35
C ALA A 5 41.68 -45.40 -40.01
N ARG A 6 41.15 -45.68 -38.82
CA ARG A 6 40.06 -44.89 -38.25
C ARG A 6 40.59 -43.48 -37.99
N THR A 7 40.18 -42.54 -38.82
CA THR A 7 40.30 -41.10 -38.54
C THR A 7 39.60 -40.84 -37.22
N SER A 8 40.36 -40.46 -36.19
CA SER A 8 39.79 -39.93 -34.96
C SER A 8 38.98 -38.69 -35.34
N ALA A 9 37.67 -38.76 -35.19
CA ALA A 9 36.81 -37.60 -35.40
C ALA A 9 37.29 -36.47 -34.48
N ALA A 10 37.58 -35.32 -35.07
CA ALA A 10 37.80 -34.09 -34.32
C ALA A 10 36.55 -33.81 -33.46
N ASN A 11 36.76 -33.47 -32.19
CA ASN A 11 35.71 -33.01 -31.27
C ASN A 11 34.78 -32.03 -32.00
N PRO A 12 33.44 -32.19 -31.93
CA PRO A 12 32.55 -31.17 -32.45
C PRO A 12 32.86 -29.88 -31.69
N ALA A 13 33.28 -28.86 -32.43
CA ALA A 13 33.43 -27.52 -31.89
C ALA A 13 32.13 -27.16 -31.16
N LEU A 14 32.23 -26.70 -29.92
CA LEU A 14 31.11 -26.10 -29.20
C LEU A 14 30.51 -25.04 -30.14
N ALA A 15 29.30 -25.30 -30.62
CA ALA A 15 28.54 -24.25 -31.28
C ALA A 15 28.19 -23.26 -30.16
N TRP A 16 28.71 -22.03 -30.25
CA TRP A 16 28.39 -20.95 -29.31
C TRP A 16 26.93 -20.53 -29.49
N VAL A 17 26.00 -21.35 -28.99
CA VAL A 17 24.56 -21.13 -29.10
C VAL A 17 24.12 -20.21 -27.98
N VAL A 18 23.93 -18.94 -28.33
CA VAL A 18 23.43 -17.91 -27.41
C VAL A 18 21.91 -18.03 -27.30
N SER A 19 21.42 -18.25 -26.07
CA SER A 19 20.00 -18.38 -25.75
C SER A 19 19.55 -17.24 -24.82
N PRO A 20 18.43 -16.57 -25.09
CA PRO A 20 17.90 -15.55 -24.19
C PRO A 20 17.41 -16.15 -22.87
N THR A 21 17.46 -15.35 -21.81
CA THR A 21 16.92 -15.61 -20.47
C THR A 21 16.06 -14.42 -20.03
N ASP A 22 15.56 -14.39 -18.80
CA ASP A 22 14.67 -13.31 -18.36
C ASP A 22 15.33 -11.93 -18.37
N ALA A 23 16.60 -11.84 -17.97
CA ALA A 23 17.32 -10.58 -17.78
C ALA A 23 18.66 -10.49 -18.54
N GLY A 24 18.95 -11.46 -19.41
CA GLY A 24 20.21 -11.52 -20.16
C GLY A 24 20.21 -12.67 -21.16
N CYS A 25 21.39 -13.09 -21.60
CA CYS A 25 21.55 -14.29 -22.43
C CYS A 25 22.55 -15.26 -21.83
N ARG A 26 22.52 -16.51 -22.29
CA ARG A 26 23.38 -17.58 -21.82
C ARG A 26 23.94 -18.42 -22.96
N VAL A 27 25.10 -19.03 -22.73
CA VAL A 27 25.70 -20.08 -23.55
C VAL A 27 26.01 -21.25 -22.62
N GLU A 28 25.67 -22.47 -23.03
CA GLU A 28 26.06 -23.68 -22.30
C GLU A 28 27.43 -24.15 -22.78
N LEU A 29 28.28 -24.57 -21.85
CA LEU A 29 29.59 -25.16 -22.11
C LEU A 29 29.77 -26.45 -21.32
N GLU A 30 30.50 -27.39 -21.90
CA GLU A 30 30.83 -28.64 -21.26
C GLU A 30 32.32 -28.64 -20.91
N LEU A 31 32.62 -28.68 -19.62
CA LEU A 31 33.99 -28.85 -19.13
C LEU A 31 34.30 -30.34 -19.06
N THR A 32 35.34 -30.76 -19.76
CA THR A 32 35.78 -32.16 -19.88
C THR A 32 37.06 -32.41 -19.09
N GLY A 33 37.03 -33.44 -18.26
CA GLY A 33 38.18 -33.92 -17.50
C GLY A 33 38.96 -35.01 -18.25
N ARG A 34 40.16 -35.36 -17.76
CA ARG A 34 41.01 -36.37 -18.40
C ARG A 34 40.40 -37.77 -18.32
N SER A 35 39.56 -38.03 -17.33
CA SER A 35 38.82 -39.29 -17.23
C SER A 35 37.63 -39.38 -18.19
N GLY A 36 37.35 -38.31 -18.95
CA GLY A 36 36.13 -38.18 -19.76
C GLY A 36 34.92 -37.69 -18.96
N ALA A 37 35.08 -37.32 -17.68
CA ALA A 37 34.01 -36.72 -16.91
C ALA A 37 33.58 -35.38 -17.53
N ILE A 38 32.27 -35.15 -17.64
CA ILE A 38 31.68 -33.93 -18.18
C ILE A 38 31.01 -33.17 -17.04
N THR A 39 31.34 -31.89 -16.89
CA THR A 39 30.70 -30.97 -15.95
C THR A 39 30.05 -29.83 -16.73
N PRO A 40 28.71 -29.72 -16.73
CA PRO A 40 28.03 -28.63 -17.42
C PRO A 40 28.22 -27.32 -16.67
N VAL A 41 28.52 -26.25 -17.41
CA VAL A 41 28.59 -24.88 -16.93
C VAL A 41 27.94 -23.96 -17.94
N SER A 42 27.51 -22.77 -17.53
CA SER A 42 26.98 -21.77 -18.45
C SER A 42 27.75 -20.46 -18.33
N LEU A 43 27.94 -19.76 -19.45
CA LEU A 43 28.29 -18.35 -19.45
C LEU A 43 27.02 -17.54 -19.58
N THR A 44 26.82 -16.56 -18.70
CA THR A 44 25.68 -15.64 -18.73
C THR A 44 26.15 -14.21 -18.89
N SER A 45 25.38 -13.38 -19.60
CA SER A 45 25.65 -11.95 -19.69
C SER A 45 24.38 -11.11 -19.71
N ASP A 46 24.41 -9.98 -19.01
CA ASP A 46 23.44 -8.89 -19.06
C ASP A 46 23.88 -7.76 -20.01
N GLY A 47 24.98 -7.99 -20.75
CA GLY A 47 25.63 -7.03 -21.63
C GLY A 47 26.74 -6.20 -20.99
N GLN A 48 26.78 -6.11 -19.66
CA GLN A 48 27.85 -5.43 -18.92
C GLN A 48 28.91 -6.42 -18.47
N LEU A 49 28.47 -7.48 -17.79
CA LEU A 49 29.33 -8.50 -17.21
C LEU A 49 29.13 -9.84 -17.92
N ILE A 50 30.16 -10.68 -17.90
CA ILE A 50 30.05 -12.09 -18.25
C ILE A 50 30.38 -12.89 -16.99
N SER A 51 29.52 -13.83 -16.65
CA SER A 51 29.70 -14.70 -15.50
C SER A 51 29.69 -16.16 -15.93
N LEU A 52 30.56 -16.98 -15.33
CA LEU A 52 30.51 -18.43 -15.44
C LEU A 52 29.72 -19.01 -14.27
N ARG A 53 28.57 -19.63 -14.57
CA ARG A 53 27.71 -20.31 -13.61
C ARG A 53 27.98 -21.80 -13.60
N PHE A 54 28.09 -22.37 -12.41
CA PHE A 54 28.41 -23.77 -12.17
C PHE A 54 27.76 -24.27 -10.88
N PHE A 55 27.75 -25.59 -10.65
CA PHE A 55 27.27 -26.20 -9.42
C PHE A 55 28.40 -26.95 -8.73
N LYS A 56 28.51 -26.76 -7.41
CA LYS A 56 29.47 -27.46 -6.56
C LYS A 56 28.99 -27.42 -5.11
N ASP A 57 29.15 -28.52 -4.40
CA ASP A 57 28.88 -28.56 -2.96
C ASP A 57 29.87 -27.67 -2.19
N ASP A 58 29.43 -27.20 -1.02
CA ASP A 58 30.25 -26.44 -0.05
C ASP A 58 30.95 -25.19 -0.59
N LEU A 59 30.39 -24.54 -1.62
CA LEU A 59 30.94 -23.29 -2.16
C LEU A 59 30.97 -22.21 -1.09
N PRO A 60 32.06 -21.46 -0.85
CA PRO A 60 32.03 -20.32 0.08
C PRO A 60 31.10 -19.21 -0.41
N ALA A 61 30.64 -18.33 0.47
CA ALA A 61 29.74 -17.22 0.09
C ALA A 61 30.40 -16.29 -0.95
N ARG A 62 31.72 -16.07 -0.81
CA ARG A 62 32.52 -15.26 -1.71
C ARG A 62 33.97 -15.75 -1.69
N ALA A 63 34.60 -15.89 -2.85
CA ALA A 63 36.03 -16.21 -2.95
C ALA A 63 36.60 -15.74 -4.30
N PHE A 64 37.93 -15.57 -4.38
CA PHE A 64 38.60 -15.44 -5.67
C PHE A 64 39.04 -16.82 -6.15
N LEU A 65 38.48 -17.27 -7.28
CA LEU A 65 38.79 -18.57 -7.85
C LEU A 65 39.61 -18.40 -9.14
N PRO A 66 40.70 -19.19 -9.29
CA PRO A 66 41.53 -19.09 -10.47
C PRO A 66 40.95 -19.89 -11.63
N ILE A 67 40.94 -19.32 -12.82
CA ILE A 67 40.76 -20.07 -14.08
C ILE A 67 41.99 -19.88 -14.95
N ARG A 68 42.15 -20.76 -15.94
CA ARG A 68 43.23 -20.68 -16.91
C ARG A 68 42.66 -20.46 -18.30
N VAL A 69 43.28 -19.57 -19.05
CA VAL A 69 43.10 -19.51 -20.50
C VAL A 69 44.43 -19.86 -21.12
N ASP A 70 44.43 -20.97 -21.85
CA ASP A 70 45.64 -21.67 -22.29
C ASP A 70 46.59 -21.95 -21.11
N LYS A 71 47.68 -21.18 -20.99
CA LYS A 71 48.66 -21.30 -19.90
C LYS A 71 48.56 -20.15 -18.87
N ALA A 72 47.88 -19.07 -19.21
CA ALA A 72 47.76 -17.89 -18.34
C ALA A 72 46.70 -18.12 -17.25
N ARG A 73 46.97 -17.64 -16.03
CA ARG A 73 46.10 -17.79 -14.87
C ARG A 73 45.44 -16.45 -14.53
N PHE A 74 44.12 -16.46 -14.38
CA PHE A 74 43.33 -15.30 -14.02
C PHE A 74 42.51 -15.61 -12.76
N SER A 75 42.40 -14.66 -11.84
CA SER A 75 41.62 -14.82 -10.62
C SER A 75 40.35 -13.99 -10.73
N ASN A 76 39.20 -14.63 -10.58
CA ASN A 76 37.89 -14.02 -10.80
C ASN A 76 37.03 -14.13 -9.52
N LEU A 77 36.12 -13.18 -9.34
CA LEU A 77 35.27 -13.12 -8.16
C LEU A 77 34.16 -14.16 -8.27
N MET A 78 34.12 -15.10 -7.33
CA MET A 78 33.03 -16.05 -7.18
C MET A 78 32.07 -15.58 -6.10
N LEU A 79 30.78 -15.62 -6.41
CA LEU A 79 29.66 -15.37 -5.50
C LEU A 79 28.80 -16.63 -5.44
N ARG A 80 28.36 -16.99 -4.24
CA ARG A 80 27.37 -18.06 -4.06
C ARG A 80 25.99 -17.50 -4.45
N GLY A 81 25.39 -18.09 -5.47
CA GLY A 81 24.01 -17.83 -5.87
C GLY A 81 23.01 -18.75 -5.17
N ASP A 82 21.74 -18.54 -5.47
CA ASP A 82 20.66 -19.36 -4.93
C ASP A 82 20.71 -20.81 -5.46
N GLY A 83 20.21 -21.75 -4.65
CA GLY A 83 20.11 -23.16 -5.04
C GLY A 83 21.45 -23.90 -5.17
N GLY A 84 22.50 -23.43 -4.47
CA GLY A 84 23.81 -24.08 -4.49
C GLY A 84 24.64 -23.81 -5.77
N ALA A 85 24.18 -22.89 -6.62
CA ALA A 85 24.96 -22.44 -7.76
C ALA A 85 26.08 -21.48 -7.33
N GLY A 86 27.24 -21.59 -7.98
CA GLY A 86 28.29 -20.58 -7.93
C GLY A 86 28.26 -19.74 -9.19
N GLU A 87 28.50 -18.44 -9.05
CA GLU A 87 28.65 -17.50 -10.15
C GLU A 87 30.04 -16.87 -10.09
N LEU A 88 30.86 -17.11 -11.12
CA LEU A 88 32.19 -16.53 -11.25
C LEU A 88 32.15 -15.36 -12.24
N VAL A 89 32.17 -14.15 -11.72
CA VAL A 89 32.19 -12.91 -12.51
C VAL A 89 33.56 -12.75 -13.17
N LEU A 90 33.58 -12.77 -14.50
CA LEU A 90 34.80 -12.69 -15.28
C LEU A 90 35.27 -11.23 -15.36
N SER A 91 36.53 -11.01 -15.01
CA SER A 91 37.24 -9.76 -15.24
C SER A 91 37.40 -9.48 -16.74
N GLU A 92 37.56 -8.20 -17.09
CA GLU A 92 37.78 -7.78 -18.48
C GLU A 92 39.03 -8.43 -19.08
N GLU A 93 40.09 -8.62 -18.29
CA GLU A 93 41.30 -9.30 -18.73
C GLU A 93 41.05 -10.78 -19.03
N THR A 94 40.24 -11.45 -18.21
CA THR A 94 39.84 -12.84 -18.43
C THR A 94 38.98 -12.95 -19.68
N GLU A 95 38.02 -12.05 -19.87
CA GLU A 95 37.18 -11.99 -21.06
C GLU A 95 38.04 -11.80 -22.33
N ALA A 96 38.96 -10.83 -22.31
CA ALA A 96 39.87 -10.54 -23.42
C ALA A 96 40.84 -11.70 -23.71
N ALA A 97 41.21 -12.47 -22.68
CA ALA A 97 41.98 -13.70 -22.85
C ALA A 97 41.12 -14.79 -23.49
N MET A 98 39.88 -15.00 -23.00
CA MET A 98 38.99 -16.03 -23.54
C MET A 98 38.67 -15.81 -25.02
N ARG A 99 38.45 -14.57 -25.46
CA ARG A 99 38.20 -14.25 -26.88
C ARG A 99 39.33 -14.69 -27.82
N ARG A 100 40.58 -14.69 -27.34
CA ARG A 100 41.78 -14.99 -28.15
C ARG A 100 42.38 -16.36 -27.84
N GLY A 101 42.02 -16.95 -26.72
CA GLY A 101 42.55 -18.21 -26.24
C GLY A 101 41.94 -19.42 -26.92
N GLY A 102 42.62 -20.56 -26.83
CA GLY A 102 42.15 -21.82 -27.40
C GLY A 102 41.47 -22.72 -26.39
N THR A 103 41.81 -22.63 -25.10
CA THR A 103 41.32 -23.55 -24.07
C THR A 103 41.04 -22.84 -22.75
N LEU A 104 39.86 -23.08 -22.18
CA LEU A 104 39.50 -22.71 -20.81
C LEU A 104 39.81 -23.87 -19.88
N GLY A 105 40.50 -23.61 -18.76
CA GLY A 105 40.86 -24.60 -17.75
C GLY A 105 40.36 -24.23 -16.36
N VAL A 106 39.74 -25.17 -15.67
CA VAL A 106 39.19 -25.02 -14.32
C VAL A 106 39.62 -26.20 -13.45
N ALA A 107 40.41 -25.94 -12.41
CA ALA A 107 41.04 -26.99 -11.60
C ALA A 107 40.40 -27.23 -10.22
N TRP A 108 39.48 -26.36 -9.81
CA TRP A 108 38.86 -26.39 -8.47
C TRP A 108 37.43 -26.93 -8.49
N LEU A 109 36.83 -27.13 -9.67
CA LEU A 109 35.42 -27.48 -9.79
C LEU A 109 35.17 -28.97 -9.46
N SER A 110 36.04 -29.85 -9.92
CA SER A 110 35.99 -31.29 -9.63
C SER A 110 37.32 -31.80 -9.05
N ALA A 111 37.45 -33.12 -8.84
CA ALA A 111 38.66 -33.76 -8.36
C ALA A 111 39.82 -33.72 -9.37
N GLU A 112 39.52 -33.51 -10.66
CA GLU A 112 40.53 -33.38 -11.71
C GLU A 112 40.41 -32.04 -12.45
N PRO A 113 41.50 -31.53 -13.06
CA PRO A 113 41.40 -30.35 -13.90
C PRO A 113 40.47 -30.60 -15.09
N LEU A 114 39.51 -29.70 -15.26
CA LEU A 114 38.57 -29.72 -16.37
C LEU A 114 38.93 -28.68 -17.42
N THR A 115 38.61 -28.96 -18.68
CA THR A 115 38.89 -28.08 -19.81
C THR A 115 37.74 -27.98 -20.80
N ALA A 116 37.56 -26.81 -21.42
CA ALA A 116 36.67 -26.62 -22.55
C ALA A 116 37.40 -25.95 -23.72
N SER A 117 36.99 -26.28 -24.94
CA SER A 117 37.45 -25.59 -26.15
C SER A 117 36.88 -24.18 -26.21
N LEU A 118 37.71 -23.21 -26.60
CA LEU A 118 37.30 -21.83 -26.86
C LEU A 118 37.23 -21.52 -28.37
N ALA A 119 37.19 -22.55 -29.21
CA ALA A 119 36.97 -22.37 -30.64
C ALA A 119 35.64 -21.60 -30.88
N GLY A 120 35.68 -20.50 -31.64
CA GLY A 120 34.53 -19.64 -31.90
C GLY A 120 34.15 -18.67 -30.77
N SER A 121 34.94 -18.61 -29.69
CA SER A 121 34.64 -17.78 -28.51
C SER A 121 34.63 -16.28 -28.78
N GLU A 122 35.44 -15.78 -29.71
CA GLU A 122 35.44 -14.36 -30.07
C GLU A 122 34.05 -13.88 -30.49
N GLN A 123 33.46 -14.57 -31.47
CA GLN A 123 32.12 -14.27 -31.95
C GLN A 123 31.07 -14.62 -30.91
N GLY A 124 31.18 -15.79 -30.26
CA GLY A 124 30.21 -16.24 -29.25
C GLY A 124 30.11 -15.32 -28.04
N LEU A 125 31.22 -14.79 -27.53
CA LEU A 125 31.24 -13.83 -26.43
C LEU A 125 30.71 -12.46 -26.87
N ALA A 126 30.99 -12.03 -28.11
CA ALA A 126 30.43 -10.81 -28.66
C ALA A 126 28.89 -10.90 -28.79
N ASP A 127 28.40 -12.00 -29.36
CA ASP A 127 26.96 -12.27 -29.51
C ASP A 127 26.27 -12.37 -28.15
N LEU A 128 26.91 -13.03 -27.18
CA LEU A 128 26.43 -13.13 -25.80
C LEU A 128 26.26 -11.75 -25.16
N LYS A 129 27.22 -10.83 -25.32
CA LYS A 129 27.11 -9.46 -24.77
C LYS A 129 26.03 -8.64 -25.48
N VAL A 130 25.96 -8.71 -26.82
CA VAL A 130 24.94 -7.97 -27.58
C VAL A 130 23.53 -8.45 -27.23
N CYS A 131 23.32 -9.77 -27.22
CA CYS A 131 22.08 -10.39 -26.80
C CYS A 131 21.74 -10.02 -25.35
N GLY A 132 22.71 -10.11 -24.45
CA GLY A 132 22.58 -9.73 -23.04
C GLY A 132 22.10 -8.29 -22.88
N ALA A 133 22.76 -7.34 -23.54
CA ALA A 133 22.40 -5.92 -23.48
C ALA A 133 20.98 -5.65 -23.99
N GLN A 134 20.59 -6.27 -25.11
CA GLN A 134 19.24 -6.12 -25.66
C GLN A 134 18.18 -6.70 -24.74
N THR A 135 18.43 -7.88 -24.17
CA THR A 135 17.47 -8.56 -23.29
C THR A 135 17.36 -7.84 -21.95
N ALA A 136 18.47 -7.40 -21.38
CA ALA A 136 18.49 -6.60 -20.15
C ALA A 136 17.76 -5.25 -20.33
N SER A 137 17.91 -4.57 -21.48
CA SER A 137 17.15 -3.35 -21.78
C SER A 137 15.65 -3.59 -21.79
N ARG A 138 15.21 -4.60 -22.57
CA ARG A 138 13.79 -4.97 -22.65
C ARG A 138 13.22 -5.38 -21.30
N HIS A 139 14.01 -6.09 -20.49
CA HIS A 139 13.62 -6.48 -19.14
C HIS A 139 13.40 -5.26 -18.24
N ARG A 140 14.32 -4.28 -18.25
CA ARG A 140 14.19 -3.03 -17.48
C ARG A 140 13.00 -2.20 -17.95
N GLU A 141 12.76 -2.11 -19.25
CA GLU A 141 11.59 -1.43 -19.83
C GLU A 141 10.28 -2.09 -19.35
N ARG A 142 10.21 -3.43 -19.37
CA ARG A 142 9.05 -4.17 -18.87
C ARG A 142 8.82 -3.92 -17.38
N LEU A 143 9.85 -4.00 -16.55
CA LEU A 143 9.74 -3.73 -15.11
C LEU A 143 9.29 -2.28 -14.84
N ALA A 144 9.82 -1.31 -15.58
CA ALA A 144 9.42 0.09 -15.46
C ALA A 144 7.94 0.30 -15.86
N ALA A 145 7.49 -0.36 -16.94
CA ALA A 145 6.10 -0.30 -17.37
C ALA A 145 5.15 -0.96 -16.37
N GLU A 146 5.53 -2.10 -15.81
CA GLU A 146 4.77 -2.79 -14.76
C GLU A 146 4.66 -1.93 -13.50
N GLN A 147 5.76 -1.30 -13.07
CA GLN A 147 5.74 -0.40 -11.92
C GLN A 147 4.85 0.82 -12.19
N ALA A 148 4.97 1.46 -13.34
CA ALA A 148 4.13 2.59 -13.72
C ALA A 148 2.64 2.21 -13.85
N ALA A 149 2.32 0.96 -14.19
CA ALA A 149 0.94 0.46 -14.19
C ALA A 149 0.41 0.29 -12.77
N ARG A 150 1.22 -0.26 -11.84
CA ARG A 150 0.87 -0.39 -10.42
C ARG A 150 0.65 0.98 -9.78
N ASP A 151 1.57 1.93 -10.01
CA ASP A 151 1.48 3.28 -9.46
C ASP A 151 0.22 4.01 -9.94
N ARG A 152 -0.16 3.84 -11.22
CA ARG A 152 -1.41 4.39 -11.76
C ARG A 152 -2.63 3.74 -11.11
N ALA A 153 -2.66 2.42 -10.96
CA ALA A 153 -3.75 1.72 -10.32
C ALA A 153 -3.92 2.14 -8.84
N GLU A 154 -2.82 2.32 -8.12
CA GLU A 154 -2.84 2.85 -6.74
C GLU A 154 -3.34 4.29 -6.68
N ALA A 155 -2.91 5.15 -7.61
CA ALA A 155 -3.38 6.54 -7.67
C ALA A 155 -4.88 6.62 -7.96
N GLU A 156 -5.39 5.82 -8.89
CA GLU A 156 -6.82 5.72 -9.19
C GLU A 156 -7.62 5.19 -8.00
N ALA A 157 -7.11 4.17 -7.30
CA ALA A 157 -7.76 3.64 -6.10
C ALA A 157 -7.84 4.69 -4.98
N ARG A 158 -6.78 5.47 -4.76
CA ARG A 158 -6.77 6.59 -3.81
C ARG A 158 -7.77 7.67 -4.20
N ALA A 159 -7.84 8.02 -5.50
CA ALA A 159 -8.81 9.00 -5.99
C ALA A 159 -10.26 8.54 -5.78
N ARG A 160 -10.57 7.26 -6.05
CA ARG A 160 -11.89 6.68 -5.79
C ARG A 160 -12.24 6.71 -4.30
N ALA A 161 -11.32 6.29 -3.43
CA ALA A 161 -11.53 6.31 -1.98
C ALA A 161 -11.80 7.72 -1.46
N LEU A 162 -11.11 8.74 -1.97
CA LEU A 162 -11.37 10.14 -1.60
C LEU A 162 -12.75 10.61 -2.07
N ASN A 163 -13.15 10.27 -3.30
CA ASN A 163 -14.47 10.63 -3.82
C ASN A 163 -15.59 9.94 -3.01
N GLU A 164 -15.43 8.66 -2.70
CA GLU A 164 -16.38 7.91 -1.86
C GLU A 164 -16.46 8.50 -0.45
N ALA A 165 -15.33 8.87 0.16
CA ALA A 165 -15.32 9.53 1.47
C ALA A 165 -16.00 10.91 1.45
N GLN A 166 -15.82 11.70 0.38
CA GLN A 166 -16.51 12.98 0.21
C GLN A 166 -18.03 12.79 0.07
N LEU A 167 -18.46 11.82 -0.74
CA LEU A 167 -19.88 11.49 -0.89
C LEU A 167 -20.49 11.03 0.43
N ALA A 168 -19.81 10.16 1.17
CA ALA A 168 -20.25 9.70 2.48
C ALA A 168 -20.35 10.85 3.50
N ALA A 169 -19.39 11.79 3.49
CA ALA A 169 -19.43 12.98 4.34
C ALA A 169 -20.63 13.89 4.02
N VAL A 170 -20.92 14.12 2.74
CA VAL A 170 -22.09 14.91 2.31
C VAL A 170 -23.40 14.23 2.69
N GLN A 171 -23.49 12.91 2.52
CA GLN A 171 -24.66 12.13 2.95
C GLN A 171 -24.85 12.19 4.46
N ALA A 172 -23.77 12.05 5.23
CA ALA A 172 -23.82 12.16 6.69
C ALA A 172 -24.25 13.57 7.16
N GLN A 173 -23.76 14.63 6.50
CA GLN A 173 -24.19 16.01 6.79
C GLN A 173 -25.66 16.22 6.47
N THR A 174 -26.14 15.70 5.32
CA THR A 174 -27.55 15.76 4.94
C THR A 174 -28.43 15.03 5.95
N ALA A 175 -28.06 13.80 6.33
CA ALA A 175 -28.81 13.01 7.31
C ALA A 175 -28.84 13.68 8.70
N ALA A 176 -27.73 14.30 9.12
CA ALA A 176 -27.67 15.06 10.38
C ALA A 176 -28.57 16.31 10.32
N ALA A 177 -28.59 17.03 9.20
CA ALA A 177 -29.46 18.19 9.01
C ALA A 177 -30.95 17.80 9.00
N GLU A 178 -31.31 16.68 8.35
CA GLU A 178 -32.67 16.14 8.38
C GLU A 178 -33.09 15.70 9.79
N ALA A 179 -32.19 15.05 10.54
CA ALA A 179 -32.45 14.69 11.92
C ALA A 179 -32.69 15.92 12.81
N GLN A 180 -31.91 16.99 12.62
CA GLN A 180 -32.13 18.27 13.32
C GLN A 180 -33.49 18.88 12.97
N ARG A 181 -33.89 18.85 11.70
CA ARG A 181 -35.22 19.33 11.29
C ARG A 181 -36.34 18.56 11.97
N ARG A 182 -36.26 17.23 11.99
CA ARG A 182 -37.26 16.39 12.68
C ARG A 182 -37.32 16.69 14.18
N GLN A 183 -36.17 16.90 14.83
CA GLN A 183 -36.16 17.29 16.25
C GLN A 183 -36.85 18.63 16.50
N VAL A 184 -36.62 19.63 15.64
CA VAL A 184 -37.29 20.93 15.74
C VAL A 184 -38.79 20.79 15.51
N GLU A 185 -39.21 20.00 14.53
CA GLU A 185 -40.62 19.71 14.25
C GLU A 185 -41.31 18.99 15.41
N GLU A 186 -40.67 17.96 15.98
CA GLU A 186 -41.19 17.23 17.15
C GLU A 186 -41.30 18.13 18.39
N VAL A 187 -40.30 18.98 18.65
CA VAL A 187 -40.34 19.95 19.76
C VAL A 187 -41.46 20.97 19.54
N ALA A 188 -41.59 21.49 18.31
CA ALA A 188 -42.67 22.40 17.97
C ALA A 188 -44.05 21.75 18.11
N GLU A 189 -44.22 20.48 17.71
CA GLU A 189 -45.47 19.76 17.88
C GLU A 189 -45.80 19.52 19.36
N ARG A 190 -44.81 19.11 20.17
CA ARG A 190 -44.98 18.97 21.62
C ARG A 190 -45.42 20.29 22.25
N GLN A 191 -44.82 21.40 21.84
CA GLN A 191 -45.21 22.72 22.32
C GLN A 191 -46.65 23.07 21.93
N ARG A 192 -47.06 22.83 20.68
CA ARG A 192 -48.46 23.03 20.25
C ARG A 192 -49.45 22.18 21.07
N ARG A 193 -49.11 20.93 21.39
CA ARG A 193 -49.95 20.07 22.23
C ARG A 193 -50.07 20.59 23.66
N VAL A 194 -48.98 21.09 24.24
CA VAL A 194 -48.99 21.71 25.58
C VAL A 194 -49.82 22.99 25.58
N GLU A 195 -49.67 23.85 24.57
CA GLU A 195 -50.45 25.08 24.41
C GLU A 195 -51.94 24.78 24.21
N ALA A 196 -52.30 23.80 23.37
CA ALA A 196 -53.68 23.36 23.21
C ALA A 196 -54.28 22.83 24.52
N ALA A 197 -53.55 21.97 25.24
CA ALA A 197 -54.00 21.46 26.54
C ALA A 197 -54.13 22.58 27.60
N ALA A 198 -53.30 23.62 27.54
CA ALA A 198 -53.43 24.79 28.42
C ALA A 198 -54.66 25.65 28.05
N GLN A 199 -54.94 25.84 26.76
CA GLN A 199 -56.15 26.54 26.29
C GLN A 199 -57.42 25.78 26.68
N GLU A 200 -57.45 24.45 26.55
CA GLU A 200 -58.60 23.64 26.98
C GLU A 200 -58.85 23.77 28.48
N ARG A 201 -57.79 23.74 29.30
CA ARG A 201 -57.91 23.98 30.75
C ARG A 201 -58.44 25.37 31.06
N ALA A 202 -57.89 26.42 30.42
CA ALA A 202 -58.36 27.79 30.60
C ALA A 202 -59.83 27.97 30.19
N TYR A 203 -60.26 27.33 29.09
CA TYR A 203 -61.65 27.34 28.64
C TYR A 203 -62.57 26.59 29.62
N ALA A 204 -62.13 25.44 30.15
CA ALA A 204 -62.88 24.70 31.16
C ALA A 204 -63.02 25.50 32.46
N GLU A 205 -61.93 26.12 32.94
CA GLU A 205 -61.95 27.01 34.12
C GLU A 205 -62.86 28.22 33.89
N ALA A 206 -62.82 28.85 32.71
CA ALA A 206 -63.72 29.96 32.37
C ALA A 206 -65.19 29.54 32.38
N ARG A 207 -65.50 28.33 31.85
CA ARG A 207 -66.85 27.77 31.93
C ARG A 207 -67.28 27.50 33.38
N GLN A 208 -66.39 26.96 34.21
CA GLN A 208 -66.67 26.73 35.62
C GLN A 208 -66.93 28.04 36.35
N ARG A 209 -66.10 29.06 36.15
CA ARG A 209 -66.31 30.39 36.74
C ARG A 209 -67.62 31.02 36.30
N ALA A 210 -67.95 30.96 35.01
CA ALA A 210 -69.23 31.45 34.50
C ALA A 210 -70.41 30.72 35.16
N TYR A 211 -70.32 29.39 35.30
CA TYR A 211 -71.34 28.59 36.00
C TYR A 211 -71.43 28.95 37.50
N GLU A 212 -70.30 29.15 38.18
CA GLU A 212 -70.26 29.57 39.59
C GLU A 212 -70.79 30.99 39.80
N GLU A 213 -70.48 31.93 38.91
CA GLU A 213 -71.02 33.29 38.91
C GLU A 213 -72.54 33.28 38.66
N GLU A 214 -73.02 32.49 37.71
CA GLU A 214 -74.45 32.31 37.46
C GLU A 214 -75.15 31.67 38.66
N ARG A 215 -74.55 30.64 39.26
CA ARG A 215 -75.05 30.03 40.50
C ARG A 215 -75.06 31.04 41.66
N ARG A 216 -74.02 31.86 41.79
CA ARG A 216 -73.92 32.93 42.80
C ARG A 216 -74.99 33.99 42.58
N ARG A 217 -75.26 34.37 41.33
CA ARG A 217 -76.32 35.33 40.96
C ARG A 217 -77.72 34.76 41.22
N ALA A 218 -77.95 33.46 40.97
CA ALA A 218 -79.23 32.80 41.21
C ALA A 218 -79.54 32.56 42.70
N TYR A 219 -78.53 32.36 43.54
CA TYR A 219 -78.65 32.19 45.00
C TYR A 219 -78.23 33.43 45.81
N ALA A 220 -78.08 34.60 45.15
CA ALA A 220 -77.85 35.86 45.83
C ALA A 220 -79.10 36.22 46.64
N PRO A 221 -79.02 36.38 47.97
CA PRO A 221 -80.16 36.81 48.76
C PRO A 221 -80.56 38.24 48.34
N PRO A 222 -81.86 38.60 48.32
CA PRO A 222 -82.34 39.94 47.95
C PRO A 222 -81.92 41.06 48.95
N TYR A 223 -80.96 40.80 49.84
CA TYR A 223 -80.44 41.74 50.85
C TYR A 223 -78.91 41.86 50.84
N ALA A 224 -78.24 41.52 49.73
CA ALA A 224 -76.79 41.76 49.56
C ALA A 224 -76.46 42.89 48.57
N GLU A 225 -77.46 43.68 48.17
CA GLU A 225 -77.33 44.91 47.37
C GLU A 225 -77.71 46.17 48.18
N ALA A 226 -77.66 46.10 49.51
CA ALA A 226 -78.07 47.21 50.39
C ALA A 226 -77.00 47.66 51.41
N ASP A 227 -75.72 47.34 51.22
CA ASP A 227 -74.67 47.85 52.12
C ASP A 227 -73.27 47.98 51.48
N GLU A 228 -73.20 48.48 50.24
CA GLU A 228 -72.01 49.14 49.68
C GLU A 228 -72.42 50.42 48.91
N GLU A 229 -73.41 51.16 49.42
CA GLU A 229 -73.47 52.62 49.22
C GLU A 229 -72.80 53.26 50.44
N GLU A 230 -71.47 53.44 50.35
CA GLU A 230 -70.71 54.21 51.33
C GLU A 230 -71.18 55.67 51.27
N ASP A 231 -72.15 56.01 52.12
CA ASP A 231 -72.65 57.35 52.38
C ASP A 231 -71.47 58.27 52.77
N PRO A 232 -71.19 59.36 52.01
CA PRO A 232 -70.02 60.22 52.21
C PRO A 232 -70.14 61.18 53.42
N ARG A 233 -70.75 60.75 54.53
CA ARG A 233 -71.10 61.62 55.67
C ARG A 233 -70.36 61.38 56.97
N TRP A 234 -69.29 60.58 56.98
CA TRP A 234 -68.38 60.57 58.13
C TRP A 234 -66.92 60.32 57.71
N ALA A 235 -66.19 61.40 57.44
CA ALA A 235 -64.76 61.37 57.10
C ALA A 235 -63.90 61.57 58.36
N PRO A 236 -63.26 60.53 58.92
CA PRO A 236 -62.21 60.73 59.91
C PRO A 236 -60.95 61.30 59.23
N PRO A 237 -60.26 62.29 59.83
CA PRO A 237 -59.17 63.00 59.18
C PRO A 237 -58.00 62.08 58.84
N ARG A 238 -57.48 62.20 57.62
CA ARG A 238 -56.27 61.52 57.13
C ARG A 238 -55.09 61.88 58.03
N ARG A 239 -54.57 60.89 58.76
CA ARG A 239 -53.34 61.04 59.55
C ARG A 239 -52.09 61.03 58.66
N PRO A 240 -51.01 61.72 59.07
CA PRO A 240 -49.87 62.03 58.21
C PRO A 240 -48.97 60.83 57.97
N VAL A 241 -48.37 60.80 56.78
CA VAL A 241 -47.24 59.93 56.40
C VAL A 241 -46.04 60.23 57.31
N TRP A 242 -45.55 59.23 58.04
CA TRP A 242 -44.27 59.26 58.76
C TRP A 242 -43.40 58.04 58.38
N PRO A 243 -42.06 58.17 58.35
CA PRO A 243 -41.12 57.26 57.66
C PRO A 243 -40.74 56.02 58.52
N PRO A 244 -39.97 55.05 57.97
CA PRO A 244 -39.80 53.73 58.57
C PRO A 244 -38.79 53.74 59.73
N PRO A 245 -38.95 52.89 60.76
CA PRO A 245 -37.90 52.67 61.73
C PRO A 245 -36.83 51.73 61.18
N ARG A 246 -35.60 52.25 61.12
CA ARG A 246 -34.35 51.47 61.19
C ARG A 246 -34.09 51.07 62.65
N TYR A 247 -33.15 50.13 62.83
CA TYR A 247 -32.61 49.52 64.07
C TYR A 247 -33.40 48.28 64.55
N TYR A 248 -32.81 47.18 65.04
CA TYR A 248 -31.44 46.67 65.21
C TYR A 248 -31.67 45.29 65.85
N ASN A 249 -31.14 44.21 65.29
CA ASN A 249 -31.18 42.90 65.96
C ASN A 249 -29.77 42.52 66.40
N PRO A 250 -29.49 42.50 67.71
CA PRO A 250 -28.30 41.89 68.28
C PRO A 250 -28.64 40.46 68.73
N TYR A 251 -27.92 39.49 68.13
CA TYR A 251 -27.74 38.06 68.42
C TYR A 251 -27.95 37.20 67.18
#